data_AF-A0A420VFY9-F1
#
_entry.id   AF-A0A420VFY9-F1
#
_cell.length_a   1.000
_cell.length_b   1.000
_cell.length_c   1.000
_cell.angle_alpha   90.00
_cell.angle_beta   90.00
_cell.angle_gamma   90.00
#
_symmetry.space_group_name_H-M   'P 1'
#
loop_
_entity.id
_entity.type
_entity.pdbx_description
1 polymer ?
#
loop_
_entity_poly.entity_id
_entity_poly.type
_entity_poly.pdbx_seq_one_letter_code
_entity_poly.pdbx_strand_id
1 'polypeptide(L)'
;MYSPVGFTFIFVVGLFSPNVWVAVILGGLVIFIEVMLLSVVARFLDKYPGIRKSGENIRNAMTKLLEVALLIGGANASNMIAPGFGFFFIAGFYLLNEAAGRPIVRMAVGPVGAIAVGIIANILVALGIMSVPK
;
A
#
# COMPACT_ATOMS: atom_id res chain seq x y z
N MET A 1 -2.81 -15.19 -9.48
CA MET A 1 -2.38 -15.04 -10.87
C MET A 1 -2.25 -13.54 -11.13
N TYR A 2 -1.02 -13.01 -11.15
CA TYR A 2 -0.80 -11.64 -11.61
C TYR A 2 -0.79 -11.68 -13.14
N SER A 3 -1.60 -10.84 -13.79
CA SER A 3 -1.39 -10.58 -15.21
C SER A 3 0.04 -10.02 -15.37
N PRO A 4 0.80 -10.40 -16.39
CA PRO A 4 2.01 -9.68 -16.75
C PRO A 4 1.63 -8.21 -16.99
N VAL A 5 1.90 -7.34 -16.02
CA VAL A 5 1.90 -5.90 -16.24
C VAL A 5 3.30 -5.61 -16.74
N GLY A 6 3.41 -5.30 -18.03
CA GLY A 6 4.71 -5.08 -18.64
C GLY A 6 5.34 -3.76 -18.25
N PHE A 7 6.37 -3.37 -18.99
CA PHE A 7 7.06 -2.09 -18.84
C PHE A 7 6.21 -0.89 -19.25
N THR A 8 5.02 -1.11 -19.80
CA THR A 8 4.05 -0.08 -20.18
C THR A 8 4.58 0.87 -21.27
N PHE A 9 5.39 0.36 -22.21
CA PHE A 9 5.92 1.16 -23.32
C PHE A 9 4.82 1.72 -24.23
N ILE A 10 3.60 1.16 -24.15
CA ILE A 10 2.42 1.72 -24.81
C ILE A 10 2.18 3.19 -24.46
N PHE A 11 2.48 3.64 -23.23
CA PHE A 11 2.28 5.05 -22.87
C PHE A 11 3.23 5.98 -23.63
N VAL A 12 4.49 5.57 -23.79
CA VAL A 12 5.49 6.33 -24.55
C VAL A 12 5.10 6.39 -26.03
N VAL A 13 4.74 5.24 -26.60
CA VAL A 13 4.35 5.15 -28.01
C VAL A 13 3.04 5.88 -28.30
N GLY A 14 2.09 5.82 -27.37
CA GLY A 14 0.84 6.59 -27.45
C GLY A 14 1.08 8.09 -27.41
N LEU A 15 1.99 8.57 -26.54
CA LEU A 15 2.31 9.99 -26.40
C LEU A 15 3.00 10.56 -27.65
N PHE A 16 3.89 9.80 -28.28
CA PHE A 16 4.61 10.24 -29.49
C PHE A 16 3.87 10.00 -30.80
N SER A 17 2.67 9.41 -30.77
CA SER A 17 1.93 9.14 -32.00
C SER A 17 1.26 10.42 -32.53
N PRO A 18 1.32 10.69 -33.85
CA PRO A 18 0.73 11.88 -34.45
C PRO A 18 -0.79 11.80 -34.64
N ASN A 19 -1.40 10.61 -34.53
CA ASN A 19 -2.84 10.42 -34.74
C ASN A 19 -3.36 9.22 -33.94
N VAL A 20 -4.60 9.30 -33.44
CA VAL A 20 -5.26 8.29 -32.60
C VAL A 20 -5.24 6.90 -33.23
N TRP A 21 -5.51 6.80 -34.54
CA TRP A 21 -5.53 5.51 -35.24
C TRP A 21 -4.15 4.85 -35.32
N VAL A 22 -3.10 5.66 -35.48
CA VAL A 22 -1.71 5.20 -35.48
C VAL A 22 -1.32 4.77 -34.07
N ALA A 23 -1.76 5.49 -33.04
CA ALA A 23 -1.58 5.14 -31.64
C ALA A 23 -2.14 3.75 -31.30
N VAL A 24 -3.35 3.45 -31.80
CA VAL A 24 -4.02 2.16 -31.54
C VAL A 24 -3.25 1.00 -32.17
N ILE A 25 -2.84 1.15 -33.44
CA ILE A 25 -2.12 0.09 -34.16
C ILE A 25 -0.73 -0.12 -33.55
N LEU A 26 0.03 0.94 -33.34
CA LEU A 26 1.38 0.86 -32.75
C LEU A 26 1.32 0.40 -31.29
N GLY A 27 0.40 0.91 -30.49
CA GLY A 27 0.23 0.51 -29.10
C GLY A 27 -0.15 -0.97 -28.97
N GLY A 28 -1.06 -1.45 -29.81
CA GLY A 28 -1.41 -2.87 -29.88
C GLY A 28 -0.22 -3.76 -30.23
N LEU A 29 0.58 -3.35 -31.23
CA LEU A 29 1.77 -4.08 -31.66
C LEU A 29 2.84 -4.10 -30.55
N VAL A 30 3.04 -2.98 -29.86
CA VAL A 30 4.02 -2.85 -28.76
C VAL A 30 3.62 -3.71 -27.57
N ILE A 31 2.35 -3.69 -27.13
CA ILE A 31 1.89 -4.58 -26.06
C ILE A 31 2.09 -6.04 -26.45
N PHE A 32 1.76 -6.42 -27.69
CA PHE A 32 1.92 -7.79 -28.15
C PHE A 32 3.39 -8.25 -28.04
N ILE A 33 4.33 -7.43 -28.54
CA ILE A 33 5.77 -7.70 -28.43
C ILE A 33 6.21 -7.74 -26.97
N GLU A 34 5.78 -6.78 -26.15
CA GLU A 34 6.18 -6.65 -24.74
C GLU A 34 5.77 -7.89 -23.93
N VAL A 35 4.56 -8.39 -24.11
CA VAL A 35 4.06 -9.62 -23.43
C VAL A 35 4.86 -10.85 -23.88
N MET A 36 5.19 -10.97 -25.17
CA MET A 36 6.04 -12.07 -25.65
C MET A 36 7.46 -11.99 -25.05
N LEU A 37 8.04 -10.80 -25.01
CA LEU A 37 9.39 -10.57 -24.45
C LEU A 37 9.44 -10.89 -22.95
N LEU A 38 8.44 -10.43 -22.19
CA LEU A 38 8.31 -10.72 -20.77
C LEU A 38 8.16 -12.21 -20.49
N SER A 39 7.44 -12.93 -21.35
CA SER A 39 7.30 -14.39 -21.23
C SER A 39 8.65 -15.09 -21.40
N VAL A 40 9.50 -14.61 -22.31
CA VAL A 40 10.87 -15.13 -22.51
C VAL A 40 11.75 -14.82 -21.30
N VAL A 41 11.74 -13.57 -20.83
CA VAL A 41 12.51 -13.16 -19.65
C VAL A 41 12.06 -13.94 -18.41
N ALA A 42 10.75 -14.11 -18.19
CA ALA A 42 10.21 -14.89 -17.08
C ALA A 42 10.71 -16.34 -17.12
N ARG A 43 10.64 -17.02 -18.27
CA ARG A 43 11.18 -18.38 -18.45
C ARG A 43 12.69 -18.46 -18.19
N PHE A 44 13.43 -17.42 -18.58
CA PHE A 44 14.86 -17.34 -18.32
C PHE A 44 15.18 -17.18 -16.83
N LEU A 45 14.45 -16.30 -16.13
CA LEU A 45 14.63 -16.07 -14.70
C LEU A 45 14.15 -17.25 -13.85
N ASP A 46 13.15 -18.01 -14.30
CA ASP A 46 12.68 -19.24 -13.66
C ASP A 46 13.77 -20.33 -13.58
N LYS A 47 14.79 -20.28 -14.43
CA LYS A 47 15.96 -21.16 -14.37
C LYS A 47 16.82 -20.91 -13.13
N TYR A 48 16.69 -19.75 -12.49
CA TYR A 48 17.48 -19.32 -11.34
C TYR A 48 16.58 -19.19 -10.09
N PRO A 49 16.48 -20.24 -9.23
CA PRO A 49 15.59 -20.22 -8.07
C PRO A 49 15.93 -19.13 -7.05
N GLY A 50 17.18 -18.64 -7.02
CA GLY A 50 17.58 -17.52 -6.17
C GLY A 50 16.90 -16.19 -6.55
N ILE A 51 16.75 -15.92 -7.85
CA ILE A 51 16.11 -14.69 -8.33
C ILE A 51 14.62 -14.71 -8.01
N ARG A 52 13.97 -15.86 -8.22
CA ARG A 52 12.55 -16.05 -7.87
C ARG A 52 12.28 -15.86 -6.38
N LYS A 53 13.08 -16.47 -5.50
CA LYS A 53 12.97 -16.29 -4.04
C LYS A 53 13.18 -14.85 -3.61
N SER A 54 14.14 -14.15 -4.24
CA SER A 54 14.37 -12.73 -4.00
C SER A 54 13.13 -11.89 -4.33
N GLY A 55 12.49 -12.14 -5.48
CA GLY A 55 11.23 -11.50 -5.85
C GLY A 55 10.08 -11.75 -4.87
N GLU A 56 9.92 -12.98 -4.39
CA GLU A 56 8.93 -13.31 -3.36
C GLU A 56 9.20 -12.58 -2.04
N ASN A 57 10.47 -12.47 -1.64
CA ASN A 57 10.86 -11.71 -0.46
C ASN A 57 10.60 -10.21 -0.62
N ILE A 58 10.88 -9.62 -1.78
CA ILE A 58 10.55 -8.21 -2.07
C ILE A 58 9.04 -8.01 -1.96
N ARG A 59 8.24 -8.91 -2.51
CA ARG A 59 6.77 -8.84 -2.41
C ARG A 59 6.27 -8.92 -0.96
N ASN A 60 6.83 -9.82 -0.17
CA ASN A 60 6.52 -9.94 1.25
C ASN A 60 6.96 -8.68 2.02
N ALA A 61 8.14 -8.15 1.71
CA ALA A 61 8.67 -6.94 2.31
C ALA A 61 7.79 -5.72 2.00
N MET A 62 7.31 -5.56 0.77
CA MET A 62 6.39 -4.46 0.40
C MET A 62 5.16 -4.42 1.30
N THR A 63 4.55 -5.58 1.57
CA THR A 63 3.35 -5.64 2.43
C THR A 63 3.71 -5.34 3.89
N LYS A 64 4.78 -5.96 4.41
CA LYS A 64 5.21 -5.76 5.81
C LYS A 64 5.67 -4.32 6.10
N LEU A 65 6.39 -3.71 5.15
CA LEU A 65 6.85 -2.33 5.27
C LEU A 65 5.66 -1.37 5.39
N LEU A 66 4.62 -1.56 4.58
CA LEU A 66 3.40 -0.77 4.68
C LEU A 66 2.66 -1.00 5.99
N GLU A 67 2.57 -2.24 6.50
CA GLU A 67 1.98 -2.51 7.82
C GLU A 67 2.68 -1.71 8.94
N VAL A 68 4.02 -1.76 8.98
CA VAL A 68 4.80 -1.07 10.02
C VAL A 68 4.75 0.45 9.83
N ALA A 69 4.90 0.94 8.60
CA ALA A 69 4.89 2.37 8.31
C ALA A 69 3.55 3.01 8.67
N LEU A 70 2.43 2.37 8.30
CA LEU A 70 1.09 2.87 8.60
C LEU A 70 0.76 2.78 10.09
N LEU A 71 1.21 1.72 10.78
CA LEU A 71 1.01 1.57 12.23
C LEU A 71 1.74 2.66 13.02
N ILE A 72 3.04 2.86 12.75
CA ILE A 72 3.84 3.89 13.44
C ILE A 72 3.39 5.30 13.05
N GLY A 73 3.06 5.53 11.78
CA GLY A 73 2.48 6.78 11.32
C GLY A 73 1.16 7.11 12.01
N GLY A 74 0.26 6.13 12.13
CA GLY A 74 -1.00 6.26 12.85
C GLY A 74 -0.83 6.49 14.36
N ALA A 75 0.16 5.84 14.98
CA ALA A 75 0.51 6.05 16.38
C ALA A 75 1.03 7.48 16.64
N ASN A 76 1.91 8.00 15.78
CA ASN A 76 2.40 9.37 15.87
C ASN A 76 1.29 10.40 15.62
N ALA A 77 0.45 10.18 14.60
CA ALA A 77 -0.71 11.02 14.33
C ALA A 77 -1.67 11.09 15.53
N SER A 78 -1.96 9.93 16.13
CA SER A 78 -2.83 9.83 17.30
C SER A 78 -2.22 10.52 18.52
N ASN A 79 -0.90 10.44 18.70
CA ASN A 79 -0.20 11.13 19.79
C ASN A 79 -0.22 12.65 19.63
N MET A 80 -0.20 13.18 18.40
CA MET A 80 -0.39 14.62 18.16
C MET A 80 -1.82 15.08 18.47
N ILE A 81 -2.82 14.24 18.21
CA ILE A 81 -4.24 14.54 18.50
C ILE A 81 -4.50 14.51 20.02
N ALA A 82 -4.06 13.44 20.69
CA ALA A 82 -4.25 13.23 22.12
C ALA A 82 -2.93 12.76 22.74
N PRO A 83 -2.09 13.68 23.25
CA PRO A 83 -0.78 13.34 23.81
C PRO A 83 -0.88 12.27 24.89
N GLY A 84 -0.05 11.23 24.79
CA GLY A 84 -0.06 10.07 25.68
C GLY A 84 -1.19 9.09 25.37
N PHE A 85 -2.46 9.51 25.44
CA PHE A 85 -3.61 8.61 25.23
C PHE A 85 -3.64 8.01 23.82
N GLY A 86 -3.38 8.81 22.78
CA GLY A 86 -3.48 8.36 21.39
C GLY A 86 -2.48 7.26 21.04
N PHE A 87 -1.27 7.30 21.59
CA PHE A 87 -0.28 6.24 21.37
C PHE A 87 -0.70 4.92 22.03
N PHE A 88 -1.16 4.96 23.29
CA PHE A 88 -1.66 3.79 24.01
C PHE A 88 -2.91 3.20 23.35
N PHE A 89 -3.81 4.06 22.84
CA PHE A 89 -5.01 3.61 22.14
C PHE A 89 -4.67 2.83 20.87
N ILE A 90 -3.74 3.31 20.04
CA ILE A 90 -3.31 2.59 18.83
C ILE A 90 -2.64 1.26 19.18
N ALA A 91 -1.77 1.24 20.19
CA ALA A 91 -1.11 0.01 20.63
C ALA A 91 -2.13 -1.02 21.15
N GLY A 92 -3.11 -0.57 21.95
CA GLY A 92 -4.20 -1.41 22.45
C GLY A 92 -5.12 -1.90 21.33
N PHE A 93 -5.49 -1.03 20.40
CA PHE A 93 -6.32 -1.37 19.24
C PHE A 93 -5.63 -2.39 18.33
N TYR A 94 -4.31 -2.26 18.12
CA TYR A 94 -3.52 -3.25 17.41
C TYR A 94 -3.49 -4.60 18.12
N LEU A 95 -3.25 -4.62 19.44
CA LEU A 95 -3.22 -5.86 20.22
C LEU A 95 -4.59 -6.56 20.24
N LEU A 96 -5.67 -5.79 20.42
CA LEU A 96 -7.04 -6.30 20.37
C LEU A 96 -7.39 -6.88 19.01
N ASN A 97 -7.01 -6.19 17.92
CA ASN A 97 -7.21 -6.71 16.57
C ASN A 97 -6.43 -8.01 16.34
N GLU A 98 -5.21 -8.11 16.87
CA GLU A 98 -4.40 -9.32 16.79
C GLU A 98 -5.01 -10.48 17.61
N ALA A 99 -5.47 -10.21 18.83
CA ALA A 99 -6.13 -11.18 19.70
C ALA A 99 -7.49 -11.66 19.14
N ALA A 100 -8.21 -10.79 18.43
CA ALA A 100 -9.49 -11.11 17.78
C ALA A 100 -9.35 -11.91 16.47
N GLY A 101 -8.14 -12.32 16.10
CA GLY A 101 -7.91 -13.08 14.86
C GLY A 101 -7.78 -12.22 13.61
N ARG A 102 -7.44 -10.93 13.76
CA ARG A 102 -7.25 -9.94 12.69
C ARG A 102 -8.49 -9.70 11.83
N PRO A 103 -9.65 -9.33 12.42
CA PRO A 103 -10.82 -8.92 11.64
C PRO A 103 -10.51 -7.71 10.74
N ILE A 104 -9.62 -6.82 11.19
CA ILE A 104 -9.10 -5.69 10.41
C ILE A 104 -7.73 -6.04 9.86
N VAL A 105 -7.52 -5.79 8.56
CA VAL A 105 -6.21 -5.96 7.91
C VAL A 105 -5.17 -5.07 8.61
N ARG A 106 -3.98 -5.63 8.90
CA ARG A 106 -2.92 -4.95 9.68
C ARG A 106 -2.53 -3.58 9.11
N MET A 107 -2.58 -3.43 7.79
CA MET A 107 -2.32 -2.17 7.10
C MET A 107 -3.35 -1.08 7.42
N ALA A 108 -4.60 -1.44 7.74
CA ALA A 108 -5.66 -0.50 8.05
C ALA A 108 -5.70 -0.10 9.53
N VAL A 109 -5.08 -0.86 10.44
CA VAL A 109 -5.14 -0.62 11.89
C VAL A 109 -4.61 0.77 12.26
N GLY A 110 -3.51 1.20 11.65
CA GLY A 110 -2.94 2.54 11.89
C GLY A 110 -3.90 3.68 11.51
N PRO A 111 -4.32 3.80 10.24
CA PRO A 111 -5.24 4.84 9.80
C PRO A 111 -6.61 4.79 10.49
N VAL A 112 -7.22 3.61 10.62
CA VAL A 112 -8.54 3.46 11.25
C VAL A 112 -8.47 3.81 12.74
N GLY A 113 -7.42 3.36 13.42
CA GLY A 113 -7.20 3.72 14.82
C GLY A 113 -7.00 5.23 15.00
N ALA A 114 -6.26 5.89 14.11
CA ALA A 114 -6.02 7.33 14.19
C ALA A 114 -7.31 8.14 13.96
N ILE A 115 -8.15 7.71 13.02
CA ILE A 115 -9.48 8.29 12.80
C ILE A 115 -10.35 8.12 14.06
N ALA A 116 -10.35 6.93 14.65
CA ALA A 116 -11.10 6.67 15.89
C ALA A 116 -10.64 7.57 17.04
N VAL A 117 -9.32 7.75 17.22
CA VAL A 117 -8.76 8.69 18.21
C VAL A 117 -9.19 10.12 17.91
N GLY A 118 -9.19 10.55 16.65
CA GLY A 118 -9.69 11.88 16.25
C GLY A 118 -11.15 12.10 16.62
N ILE A 119 -12.02 11.11 16.37
CA ILE A 119 -13.44 11.18 16.74
C ILE A 119 -13.60 11.24 18.26
N ILE A 120 -12.90 10.36 18.99
CA ILE A 120 -12.96 10.31 20.46
C ILE A 120 -12.45 11.62 21.09
N ALA A 121 -11.35 12.17 20.58
CA ALA A 121 -10.79 13.42 21.05
C ALA A 121 -11.76 14.59 20.84
N ASN A 122 -12.40 14.69 19.66
CA ASN A 122 -13.41 15.71 19.40
C ASN A 122 -14.59 15.63 20.38
N ILE A 123 -15.05 14.42 20.72
CA ILE A 123 -16.12 14.21 21.72
C ILE A 123 -15.65 14.64 23.12
N LEU A 124 -14.43 14.28 23.52
CA LEU A 124 -13.86 14.64 24.83
C LEU A 124 -13.67 16.16 24.99
N VAL A 125 -13.29 16.85 23.92
CA VAL A 125 -13.22 18.32 23.87
C VAL A 125 -14.63 18.92 23.99
N ALA A 126 -15.63 18.37 23.30
CA ALA A 126 -17.02 18.85 23.39
C ALA A 126 -17.62 18.67 24.80
N LEU A 127 -17.20 17.63 25.53
CA LEU A 127 -17.58 17.40 26.93
C LEU A 127 -16.78 18.23 27.94
N GLY A 128 -15.80 19.02 27.49
CA GLY A 128 -14.97 19.89 28.34
C GLY A 128 -13.91 19.16 29.18
N ILE A 129 -13.68 17.87 28.91
CA ILE A 129 -12.74 17.03 29.68
C ILE A 129 -11.30 17.16 29.15
N MET A 130 -11.14 17.55 27.89
CA MET A 130 -9.84 17.71 27.23
C MET A 130 -9.71 19.14 26.65
N SER A 131 -8.54 19.75 26.81
CA SER A 131 -8.23 21.03 26.17
C SER A 131 -8.02 20.85 24.66
N VAL A 132 -8.41 21.86 23.87
CA VAL A 132 -8.23 21.85 22.40
C VAL A 132 -6.77 21.50 22.06
N PRO A 133 -6.51 20.44 21.28
CA PRO A 133 -5.17 20.13 20.82
C PRO A 133 -4.64 21.31 20.00
N LYS A 134 -3.48 21.85 20.39
CA LYS A 134 -2.75 22.90 19.67
C LYS A 134 -1.87 22.28 18.58
#